data_AF-A0A962SDJ6-F1
#
_entry.id   AF-A0A962SDJ6-F1
#
_cell.length_a   1.000
_cell.length_b   1.000
_cell.length_c   1.000
_cell.angle_alpha   90.00
_cell.angle_beta   90.00
_cell.angle_gamma   90.00
#
_symmetry.space_group_name_H-M   'P 1'
#
loop_
_entity.id
_entity.type
_entity.pdbx_description
1 polymer ?
#
loop_
_entity_poly.entity_id
_entity_poly.type
_entity_poly.pdbx_seq_one_letter_code
_entity_poly.pdbx_strand_id
1 'polypeptide(L)'
;MKGDRLRAADLFSHPANFFSLGFGAGLAPKAPGTFGTLVAVPLYLAIADLGWPVYLLLTVLATTVGIWLCDVTAKKLGVHDHSGIVWDEIAGYLLTMFAAPPGWLWV
;
A
#
# COMPACT_ATOMS: atom_id res chain seq x y z
N MET A 1 -17.68 -12.91 -18.05
CA MET A 1 -17.05 -12.19 -16.92
C MET A 1 -15.89 -13.05 -16.43
N LYS A 2 -14.65 -12.64 -16.74
CA LYS A 2 -13.41 -13.36 -16.38
C LYS A 2 -12.98 -12.87 -14.99
N GLY A 3 -13.27 -13.70 -13.96
CA GLY A 3 -12.65 -13.75 -12.63
C GLY A 3 -12.35 -12.45 -11.88
N ASP A 4 -13.12 -12.18 -10.82
CA ASP A 4 -12.83 -11.27 -9.68
C ASP A 4 -11.53 -11.60 -8.90
N ARG A 5 -10.60 -12.36 -9.50
CA ARG A 5 -9.39 -12.85 -8.83
C ARG A 5 -8.16 -12.35 -9.55
N LEU A 6 -7.43 -11.46 -8.88
CA LEU A 6 -6.09 -11.08 -9.27
C LEU A 6 -5.19 -12.31 -9.34
N ARG A 7 -4.32 -12.32 -10.35
CA ARG A 7 -3.30 -13.35 -10.56
C ARG A 7 -1.93 -12.78 -10.27
N ALA A 8 -0.98 -13.64 -9.93
CA ALA A 8 0.41 -13.23 -9.77
C ALA A 8 0.99 -12.56 -11.02
N ALA A 9 0.50 -12.90 -12.21
CA ALA A 9 0.89 -12.24 -13.46
C ALA A 9 0.49 -10.75 -13.50
N ASP A 10 -0.64 -10.38 -12.88
CA ASP A 10 -1.13 -8.99 -12.88
C ASP A 10 -0.20 -8.08 -12.08
N LEU A 11 0.43 -8.60 -11.02
CA LEU A 11 1.43 -7.91 -10.20
C LEU A 11 2.62 -7.42 -11.03
N PHE A 12 3.13 -8.26 -11.93
CA PHE A 12 4.32 -7.95 -12.73
C PHE A 12 4.01 -7.38 -14.12
N SER A 13 2.73 -7.28 -14.48
CA SER A 13 2.30 -6.73 -15.77
C SER A 13 2.57 -5.23 -15.93
N HIS A 14 2.77 -4.51 -14.83
CA HIS A 14 3.14 -3.09 -14.84
C HIS A 14 3.80 -2.68 -13.52
N PRO A 15 4.80 -1.79 -13.52
CA PRO A 15 5.42 -1.31 -12.29
C PRO A 15 4.43 -0.72 -11.29
N ALA A 16 3.40 -0.02 -11.78
CA ALA A 16 2.36 0.52 -10.90
C ALA A 16 1.63 -0.59 -10.13
N ASN A 17 1.34 -1.73 -10.76
CA ASN A 17 0.63 -2.83 -10.10
C ASN A 17 1.47 -3.45 -8.98
N PHE A 18 2.79 -3.48 -9.12
CA PHE A 18 3.68 -3.99 -8.08
C PHE A 18 3.52 -3.21 -6.77
N PHE A 19 3.46 -1.88 -6.85
CA PHE A 19 3.24 -1.02 -5.69
C PHE A 19 1.76 -1.01 -5.27
N SER A 20 0.83 -0.73 -6.18
CA SER A 20 -0.60 -0.63 -5.88
C SER A 20 -1.16 -1.90 -5.22
N LEU A 21 -0.67 -3.08 -5.60
CA LEU A 21 -1.09 -4.35 -5.00
C LEU A 21 -0.27 -4.71 -3.73
N GLY A 22 0.40 -3.74 -3.12
CA GLY A 22 1.16 -3.91 -1.87
C GLY A 22 2.24 -4.98 -1.97
N PHE A 23 3.03 -4.99 -3.05
CA PHE A 23 4.09 -5.98 -3.26
C PHE A 23 3.58 -7.43 -3.33
N GLY A 24 2.30 -7.61 -3.65
CA GLY A 24 1.62 -8.91 -3.69
C GLY A 24 0.70 -9.17 -2.51
N ALA A 25 0.69 -8.33 -1.46
CA ALA A 25 -0.26 -8.42 -0.35
C ALA A 25 -1.72 -8.37 -0.82
N GLY A 26 -2.00 -7.54 -1.83
CA GLY A 26 -3.30 -7.42 -2.48
C GLY A 26 -3.81 -8.69 -3.17
N LEU A 27 -2.94 -9.68 -3.39
CA LEU A 27 -3.30 -10.99 -3.92
C LEU A 27 -3.83 -11.95 -2.86
N ALA A 28 -3.80 -11.56 -1.58
CA ALA A 28 -4.28 -12.41 -0.50
C ALA A 28 -5.78 -12.74 -0.69
N PRO A 29 -6.17 -14.02 -0.52
CA PRO A 29 -7.53 -14.47 -0.83
C PRO A 29 -8.59 -13.95 0.15
N LYS A 30 -8.17 -13.43 1.31
CA LYS A 30 -9.04 -12.90 2.36
C LYS A 30 -8.38 -11.69 2.99
N ALA A 31 -9.18 -10.65 3.26
CA ALA A 31 -8.75 -9.41 3.90
C ALA A 31 -7.42 -8.85 3.32
N PRO A 32 -7.34 -8.62 2.00
CA PRO A 32 -6.13 -8.09 1.34
C PRO A 32 -5.61 -6.81 2.01
N GLY A 33 -6.48 -5.89 2.45
CA GLY A 33 -6.10 -4.69 3.19
C GLY A 33 -5.32 -5.00 4.49
N THR A 34 -5.67 -6.07 5.22
CA THR A 34 -4.90 -6.51 6.40
C THR A 34 -3.47 -6.92 6.02
N PHE A 35 -3.30 -7.62 4.90
CA PHE A 35 -1.97 -7.93 4.39
C PHE A 35 -1.23 -6.68 3.91
N GLY A 36 -1.96 -5.69 3.36
CA GLY A 36 -1.42 -4.36 3.06
C GLY A 36 -0.83 -3.68 4.30
N THR A 37 -1.58 -3.67 5.41
CA THR A 37 -1.07 -3.15 6.68
C THR A 37 0.14 -3.94 7.20
N LEU A 38 0.15 -5.26 7.07
CA LEU A 38 1.31 -6.09 7.44
C LEU A 38 2.57 -5.72 6.63
N VAL A 39 2.42 -5.25 5.39
CA VAL A 39 3.52 -4.68 4.60
C VAL A 39 3.89 -3.27 5.06
N ALA A 40 2.91 -2.49 5.52
CA ALA A 40 3.15 -1.15 6.04
C ALA A 40 4.04 -1.15 7.30
N VAL A 41 3.92 -2.17 8.17
CA VAL A 41 4.73 -2.29 9.40
C VAL A 41 6.24 -2.27 9.14
N PRO A 42 6.85 -3.16 8.32
CA PRO A 42 8.28 -3.10 8.03
C PRO A 42 8.68 -1.83 7.27
N LEU A 43 7.81 -1.25 6.44
CA LEU A 43 8.07 0.03 5.79
C LEU A 43 8.16 1.18 6.80
N TYR A 44 7.21 1.23 7.75
CA TYR A 44 7.24 2.16 8.88
C TYR A 44 8.55 2.02 9.65
N LEU A 45 8.93 0.81 10.04
CA LEU A 45 10.16 0.58 10.81
C LEU A 45 11.43 0.99 10.07
N ALA A 46 11.45 0.85 8.75
CA ALA A 46 12.58 1.28 7.93
C ALA A 46 12.74 2.80 7.89
N ILE A 47 11.65 3.57 8.10
CA ILE A 47 11.68 5.04 7.98
C ILE A 47 11.44 5.79 9.30
N ALA A 48 11.00 5.11 10.36
CA ALA A 48 10.61 5.70 11.65
C ALA A 48 11.72 6.55 12.28
N ASP A 49 12.97 6.10 12.17
CA ASP A 49 14.13 6.73 12.80
C ASP A 49 14.82 7.81 11.92
N LEU A 50 14.28 8.12 10.74
CA LEU A 50 14.86 9.12 9.83
C LEU A 50 14.61 10.58 10.26
N GLY A 51 13.88 10.78 11.36
CA GLY A 51 13.45 12.09 11.84
C GLY A 51 12.15 12.56 11.18
N TRP A 52 11.35 13.32 11.95
CA TRP A 52 9.99 13.70 11.55
C TRP A 52 9.88 14.43 10.20
N PRO A 53 10.82 15.30 9.75
CA PRO A 53 10.68 15.97 8.46
C PRO A 53 10.81 15.00 7.28
N VAL A 54 11.78 14.08 7.37
CA VAL A 54 12.03 13.08 6.32
C VAL A 54 10.89 12.07 6.29
N TYR A 55 10.45 11.59 7.46
CA TYR A 55 9.30 10.71 7.57
C TYR A 55 8.05 11.33 6.93
N LEU A 56 7.74 12.59 7.27
CA LEU A 56 6.57 13.28 6.74
C LEU A 56 6.67 13.46 5.22
N LEU A 57 7.83 13.85 4.71
CA LEU A 57 8.08 13.97 3.27
C LEU A 57 7.83 12.62 2.57
N LEU A 58 8.38 11.53 3.08
CA LEU A 58 8.19 10.19 2.52
C LEU A 58 6.73 9.75 2.58
N THR A 59 6.01 10.06 3.66
CA THR A 59 4.58 9.76 3.82
C THR A 59 3.73 10.54 2.83
N VAL A 60 4.00 11.83 2.63
CA VAL A 60 3.32 12.67 1.64
C VAL A 60 3.60 12.18 0.22
N LEU A 61 4.86 11.81 -0.09
CA LEU A 61 5.22 11.23 -1.38
C LEU A 61 4.52 9.89 -1.60
N ALA A 62 4.54 8.99 -0.62
CA ALA A 62 3.86 7.70 -0.68
C ALA A 62 2.34 7.88 -0.92
N THR A 63 1.72 8.87 -0.27
CA THR A 63 0.30 9.17 -0.45
C THR A 63 0.00 9.73 -1.83
N THR A 64 0.72 10.78 -2.26
CA THR A 64 0.45 11.48 -3.53
C THR A 64 0.81 10.65 -4.75
N VAL A 65 1.98 10.00 -4.75
CA VAL A 65 2.37 9.05 -5.81
C VAL A 65 1.47 7.82 -5.77
N GLY A 66 1.09 7.37 -4.58
CA GLY A 66 0.14 6.28 -4.36
C GLY A 66 -1.18 6.45 -5.07
N ILE A 67 -1.81 7.63 -4.96
CA ILE A 67 -3.06 7.96 -5.66
C ILE A 67 -2.92 7.73 -7.17
N TRP A 68 -1.81 8.18 -7.75
CA TRP A 68 -1.54 7.97 -9.18
C TRP A 68 -1.30 6.50 -9.53
N LEU A 69 -0.54 5.77 -8.70
CA LEU A 69 -0.29 4.33 -8.89
C LEU A 69 -1.60 3.54 -8.86
N CYS A 70 -2.47 3.81 -7.88
CA CYS A 70 -3.77 3.17 -7.73
C CYS A 70 -4.68 3.42 -8.94
N ASP A 71 -4.75 4.67 -9.43
CA ASP A 71 -5.53 5.01 -10.62
C ASP A 71 -5.02 4.28 -11.88
N VAL A 72 -3.71 4.22 -12.08
CA VAL A 72 -3.10 3.47 -13.20
C VAL A 72 -3.44 1.98 -13.11
N THR A 73 -3.35 1.39 -11.92
CA THR A 73 -3.65 -0.03 -11.70
C THR A 73 -5.13 -0.32 -11.88
N ALA A 74 -6.04 0.50 -11.34
CA ALA A 74 -7.48 0.36 -11.53
C ALA A 74 -7.87 0.37 -13.02
N LYS A 75 -7.37 1.36 -13.78
CA LYS A 75 -7.57 1.44 -15.24
C LYS A 75 -7.06 0.21 -15.97
N LYS A 76 -5.89 -0.33 -15.58
CA LYS A 76 -5.29 -1.52 -16.21
C LYS A 76 -6.05 -2.80 -15.91
N LEU A 77 -6.54 -2.95 -14.69
CA LEU A 77 -7.34 -4.10 -14.29
C LEU A 77 -8.77 -4.04 -14.86
N GLY A 78 -9.17 -2.90 -15.45
CA GLY A 78 -10.49 -2.72 -16.05
C GLY A 78 -11.61 -2.67 -15.02
N VAL A 79 -11.26 -2.32 -13.78
CA VAL A 79 -12.15 -2.28 -12.62
C VAL A 79 -11.95 -0.97 -11.89
N HIS A 80 -13.04 -0.36 -11.43
CA HIS A 80 -12.96 0.71 -10.46
C HIS A 80 -12.87 0.07 -9.07
N ASP A 81 -11.85 0.46 -8.30
CA ASP A 81 -11.73 0.11 -6.88
C ASP A 81 -11.67 -1.40 -6.59
N HIS A 82 -10.66 -2.09 -7.13
CA HIS A 82 -10.43 -3.49 -6.79
C HIS A 82 -9.91 -3.58 -5.36
N SER A 83 -10.55 -4.40 -4.52
CA SER A 83 -10.14 -4.68 -3.13
C SER A 83 -8.70 -5.16 -2.91
N GLY A 84 -7.96 -5.44 -3.99
CA GLY A 84 -6.55 -5.86 -3.93
C GLY A 84 -5.59 -4.71 -4.19
N ILE A 85 -6.08 -3.54 -4.58
CA ILE A 85 -5.31 -2.30 -4.52
C ILE A 85 -5.28 -1.92 -3.04
N VAL A 86 -4.12 -2.04 -2.41
CA VAL A 86 -3.97 -1.93 -0.95
C VAL A 86 -2.92 -0.91 -0.52
N TRP A 87 -2.62 0.03 -1.41
CA TRP A 87 -1.62 1.06 -1.15
C TRP A 87 -2.16 2.13 -0.20
N ASP A 88 -3.47 2.34 -0.16
CA ASP A 88 -4.13 3.24 0.78
C ASP A 88 -4.05 2.72 2.22
N GLU A 89 -4.06 1.42 2.49
CA GLU A 89 -3.75 0.90 3.83
C GLU A 89 -2.29 1.13 4.21
N ILE A 90 -1.36 1.02 3.25
CA ILE A 90 0.06 1.30 3.50
C ILE A 90 0.26 2.78 3.82
N ALA A 91 -0.22 3.67 2.95
CA ALA A 91 -0.10 5.11 3.14
C ALA A 91 -0.86 5.60 4.38
N GLY A 92 -2.05 5.06 4.62
CA GLY A 92 -2.86 5.34 5.79
C GLY A 92 -2.16 4.95 7.08
N TYR A 93 -1.57 3.75 7.13
CA TYR A 93 -0.79 3.30 8.29
C TYR A 93 0.41 4.22 8.55
N LEU A 94 1.19 4.58 7.52
CA LEU A 94 2.31 5.52 7.68
C LEU A 94 1.84 6.88 8.21
N LEU A 95 0.71 7.40 7.71
CA LEU A 95 0.13 8.65 8.18
C LEU A 95 -0.34 8.54 9.63
N THR A 96 -0.99 7.44 10.02
CA THR A 96 -1.39 7.19 11.42
C THR A 96 -0.19 7.14 12.34
N MET A 97 0.86 6.42 11.96
CA MET A 97 2.07 6.25 12.77
C MET A 97 2.90 7.52 12.91
N PHE A 98 2.74 8.49 12.00
CA PHE A 98 3.35 9.82 12.17
C PHE A 98 2.88 10.52 13.47
N ALA A 99 1.61 10.34 13.81
CA ALA A 99 0.98 10.96 14.98
C ALA A 99 0.91 10.03 16.20
N ALA A 100 1.20 8.74 16.03
CA ALA A 100 1.20 7.78 17.12
C ALA A 100 2.34 8.06 18.12
N PRO A 101 2.14 7.82 19.43
CA PRO A 101 3.22 7.88 20.39
C PRO A 101 4.29 6.81 20.08
N PRO A 102 5.55 7.05 20.48
CA PRO A 102 6.62 6.09 20.26
C PRO A 102 6.42 4.80 21.08
N GLY A 103 6.92 3.69 20.53
CA GLY A 103 7.02 2.40 21.22
C GLY A 103 6.11 1.30 20.66
N TRP A 104 6.44 0.05 20.99
CA TRP A 104 5.78 -1.14 20.45
C TRP A 104 4.31 -1.34 20.82
N LEU A 105 3.80 -0.60 21.80
CA LEU A 105 2.38 -0.63 22.12
C LEU A 105 1.49 -0.06 21.01
N TRP A 106 2.06 0.80 20.15
CA TRP A 106 1.35 1.56 19.13
C TRP A 106 1.53 1.03 17.72
N VAL A 107 2.28 -0.05 17.54
CA VAL A 107 2.54 -0.73 16.26
C VAL A 107 1.79 -2.06 16.27
#